data_AF-A0A9E4J4J1-F1
#
_entry.id   AF-A0A9E4J4J1-F1
#
_cell.length_a   1.000
_cell.length_b   1.000
_cell.length_c   1.000
_cell.angle_alpha   90.00
_cell.angle_beta   90.00
_cell.angle_gamma   90.00
#
_symmetry.space_group_name_H-M   'P 1'
#
loop_
_entity.id
_entity.type
_entity.pdbx_description
1 polymer ?
#
loop_
_entity_poly.entity_id
_entity_poly.type
_entity_poly.pdbx_seq_one_letter_code
_entity_poly.pdbx_strand_id
1 'polypeptide(L)'
;GLVAGFLGSLSTGGFPAGVLLLGDVSLLHDLDGLTLASAYGDGPPALIVVIDNGGGRIFERLPIASTELFRGPQGKHWLTPHGVDFAGLAQAFGLRYARADALHELVSELETAASRRGVSLVVASSSR
;
A
#
# COMPACT_ATOMS: atom_id res chain seq x y z
N GLY A 1 -6.00 -11.19 -4.97
CA GLY A 1 -5.55 -9.98 -4.29
C GLY A 1 -4.08 -9.72 -4.51
N LEU A 2 -3.67 -8.45 -4.51
CA LEU A 2 -2.26 -8.05 -4.55
C LEU A 2 -1.53 -8.41 -3.25
N VAL A 3 -2.12 -8.11 -2.10
CA VAL A 3 -1.61 -8.48 -0.77
C VAL A 3 -1.64 -9.99 -0.61
N ALA A 4 -2.77 -10.62 -0.89
CA ALA A 4 -2.91 -12.08 -0.77
C ALA A 4 -1.91 -12.83 -1.66
N GLY A 5 -1.75 -12.41 -2.92
CA GLY A 5 -0.82 -13.00 -3.87
C GLY A 5 0.64 -12.83 -3.45
N PHE A 6 1.01 -11.65 -2.95
CA PHE A 6 2.34 -11.37 -2.42
C PHE A 6 2.70 -12.27 -1.21
N LEU A 7 1.81 -12.36 -0.22
CA LEU A 7 2.04 -13.23 0.95
C LEU A 7 2.06 -14.71 0.56
N GLY A 8 1.22 -15.11 -0.40
CA GLY A 8 1.22 -16.44 -0.98
C GLY A 8 2.57 -16.77 -1.64
N SER A 9 3.16 -15.85 -2.40
CA SER A 9 4.46 -16.11 -3.04
C SER A 9 5.58 -16.25 -2.02
N LEU A 10 5.59 -15.47 -0.93
CA LEU A 10 6.59 -15.60 0.13
C LEU A 10 6.44 -16.90 0.93
N SER A 11 5.20 -17.38 1.11
CA SER A 11 4.91 -18.63 1.82
C SER A 11 5.44 -19.89 1.11
N THR A 12 5.86 -19.79 -0.16
CA THR A 12 6.48 -20.91 -0.89
C THR A 12 7.89 -21.25 -0.40
N GLY A 13 8.51 -20.38 0.43
CA GLY A 13 9.86 -20.59 0.95
C GLY A 13 10.98 -20.28 -0.05
N GLY A 14 10.65 -19.81 -1.26
CA GLY A 14 11.63 -19.46 -2.29
C GLY A 14 12.37 -18.13 -2.06
N PHE A 15 11.89 -17.28 -1.15
CA PHE A 15 12.45 -15.95 -0.89
C PHE A 15 12.63 -15.71 0.61
N PRO A 16 13.79 -15.16 1.04
CA PRO A 16 14.05 -14.88 2.45
C PRO A 16 13.34 -13.62 2.96
N ALA A 17 12.85 -12.77 2.06
CA ALA A 17 12.07 -11.56 2.34
C ALA A 17 11.36 -11.08 1.06
N GLY A 18 10.43 -10.15 1.17
CA GLY A 18 9.81 -9.49 0.02
C GLY A 18 9.25 -8.11 0.29
N VAL A 19 9.07 -7.35 -0.78
CA VAL A 19 8.45 -6.03 -0.77
C VAL A 19 7.32 -6.01 -1.81
N LEU A 20 6.12 -5.61 -1.38
CA LEU A 20 5.00 -5.28 -2.24
C LEU A 20 4.88 -3.76 -2.31
N LEU A 21 5.06 -3.19 -3.50
CA LEU A 21 4.79 -1.78 -3.77
C LEU A 21 3.46 -1.65 -4.51
N LEU A 22 2.51 -0.90 -3.94
CA LEU A 22 1.18 -0.68 -4.53
C LEU A 22 0.64 0.72 -4.23
N GLY A 23 -0.37 1.17 -4.97
CA GLY A 23 -1.08 2.41 -4.68
C GLY A 23 -2.12 2.25 -3.58
N ASP A 24 -2.50 3.37 -2.96
CA ASP A 24 -3.62 3.49 -2.01
C ASP A 24 -4.91 2.79 -2.47
N VAL A 25 -5.43 3.10 -3.66
CA VAL A 25 -6.66 2.49 -4.20
C VAL A 25 -6.49 0.99 -4.43
N SER A 26 -5.29 0.56 -4.82
CA SER A 26 -4.98 -0.86 -5.01
C SER A 26 -4.98 -1.64 -3.70
N LEU A 27 -4.47 -1.05 -2.61
CA LEU A 27 -4.59 -1.65 -1.28
C LEU A 27 -6.05 -1.71 -0.84
N LEU A 28 -6.81 -0.62 -1.02
CA LEU A 28 -8.21 -0.58 -0.62
C LEU A 28 -9.09 -1.56 -1.40
N HIS A 29 -8.73 -1.88 -2.64
CA HIS A 29 -9.38 -2.92 -3.42
C HIS A 29 -9.09 -4.34 -2.88
N ASP A 30 -7.97 -4.55 -2.19
CA ASP A 30 -7.55 -5.84 -1.62
C ASP A 30 -7.44 -5.79 -0.09
N LEU A 31 -8.36 -5.05 0.53
CA LEU A 31 -8.32 -4.72 1.96
C LEU A 31 -8.39 -5.96 2.86
N ASP A 32 -9.21 -6.93 2.48
CA ASP A 32 -9.38 -8.20 3.20
C ASP A 32 -8.10 -9.05 3.20
N GLY A 33 -7.20 -8.82 2.24
CA GLY A 33 -5.85 -9.37 2.20
C GLY A 33 -5.00 -9.01 3.44
N LEU A 34 -5.32 -7.91 4.14
CA LEU A 34 -4.67 -7.58 5.41
C LEU A 34 -4.99 -8.60 6.53
N THR A 35 -6.07 -9.38 6.41
CA THR A 35 -6.35 -10.51 7.31
C THR A 35 -5.26 -11.57 7.20
N LEU A 36 -4.80 -11.86 5.98
CA LEU A 36 -3.67 -12.77 5.75
C LEU A 36 -2.37 -12.17 6.27
N ALA A 37 -2.19 -10.86 6.14
CA ALA A 37 -1.02 -10.16 6.69
C ALA A 37 -0.94 -10.30 8.21
N SER A 38 -2.08 -10.20 8.90
CA SER A 38 -2.19 -10.41 10.34
C SER A 38 -1.89 -11.87 10.72
N ALA A 39 -2.42 -12.83 9.96
CA ALA A 39 -2.22 -14.26 10.18
C ALA A 39 -0.81 -14.77 9.79
N TYR A 40 0.01 -13.92 9.15
CA TYR A 40 1.32 -14.30 8.63
C TYR A 40 2.35 -14.61 9.73
N GLY A 41 2.13 -14.13 10.96
CA GLY A 41 2.96 -14.43 12.14
C GLY A 41 4.44 -14.09 11.93
N ASP A 42 5.32 -15.01 12.35
CA ASP A 42 6.78 -14.86 12.26
C ASP A 42 7.38 -15.36 10.93
N GLY A 43 6.61 -15.28 9.84
CA GLY A 43 7.09 -15.57 8.49
C GLY A 43 8.27 -14.69 8.05
N PRO A 44 8.88 -15.00 6.88
CA PRO A 44 9.91 -14.16 6.27
C PRO A 44 9.54 -12.67 6.25
N PRO A 45 10.47 -11.73 6.47
CA PRO A 45 10.19 -10.30 6.39
C PRO A 45 9.38 -9.91 5.14
N ALA A 46 8.20 -9.33 5.37
CA ALA A 46 7.27 -8.94 4.32
C ALA A 46 6.87 -7.48 4.50
N LEU A 47 7.26 -6.63 3.57
CA LEU A 47 6.93 -5.21 3.62
C LEU A 47 5.87 -4.87 2.57
N ILE A 48 4.80 -4.22 3.00
CA ILE A 48 3.78 -3.63 2.13
C ILE A 48 4.02 -2.12 2.13
N VAL A 49 4.43 -1.57 0.98
CA VAL A 49 4.62 -0.14 0.77
C VAL A 49 3.45 0.41 -0.05
N VAL A 50 2.66 1.26 0.58
CA VAL A 50 1.54 1.96 -0.04
C VAL A 50 1.99 3.34 -0.48
N ILE A 51 1.91 3.63 -1.77
CA ILE A 51 2.02 5.00 -2.28
C ILE A 51 0.66 5.68 -2.11
N ASP A 52 0.58 6.58 -1.14
CA ASP A 52 -0.61 7.37 -0.84
C ASP A 52 -0.52 8.72 -1.54
N ASN A 53 -1.29 8.85 -2.62
CA ASN A 53 -1.43 10.10 -3.39
C ASN A 53 -2.90 10.53 -3.48
N GLY A 54 -3.75 9.97 -2.61
CA GLY A 54 -5.15 10.26 -2.46
C GLY A 54 -5.99 9.89 -3.68
N GLY A 55 -5.71 8.74 -4.32
CA GLY A 55 -6.57 8.20 -5.36
C GLY A 55 -5.91 7.60 -6.61
N GLY A 56 -6.73 7.35 -7.64
CA GLY A 56 -6.31 6.85 -8.95
C GLY A 56 -5.56 7.89 -9.79
N ARG A 57 -4.41 8.39 -9.33
CA ARG A 57 -3.68 9.49 -9.99
C ARG A 57 -3.11 9.14 -11.36
N ILE A 58 -3.07 7.87 -11.74
CA ILE A 58 -2.71 7.46 -13.11
C ILE A 58 -3.60 8.12 -14.17
N PHE A 59 -4.89 8.34 -13.88
CA PHE A 59 -5.83 8.94 -14.81
C PHE A 59 -5.51 10.40 -15.15
N GLU A 60 -4.73 11.08 -14.32
CA GLU A 60 -4.25 12.45 -14.58
C GLU A 60 -3.18 12.50 -15.67
N ARG A 61 -2.56 11.36 -15.98
CA ARG A 61 -1.58 11.22 -17.06
C ARG A 61 -2.20 10.78 -18.38
N LEU A 62 -3.51 10.50 -18.38
CA LEU A 62 -4.24 10.04 -19.56
C LEU A 62 -4.95 11.20 -20.25
N PRO A 63 -5.27 11.10 -21.55
CA PRO A 63 -5.97 12.16 -22.29
C PRO A 63 -7.29 12.60 -21.65
N ILE A 64 -7.96 11.74 -20.88
CA ILE A 64 -9.21 12.07 -20.19
C ILE A 64 -9.06 13.22 -19.19
N ALA A 65 -7.84 13.45 -18.68
CA ALA A 65 -7.55 14.50 -17.70
C ALA A 65 -7.85 15.94 -18.19
N SER A 66 -7.85 16.16 -19.51
CA SER A 66 -8.19 17.45 -20.12
C SER A 66 -9.69 17.65 -20.37
N THR A 67 -10.50 16.62 -20.15
CA THR A 67 -11.94 16.66 -20.43
C THR A 67 -12.73 17.27 -19.27
N GLU A 68 -13.84 17.94 -19.60
CA GLU A 68 -14.80 18.42 -18.60
C GLU A 68 -15.41 17.29 -17.78
N LEU A 69 -15.53 16.08 -18.36
CA LEU A 69 -15.99 14.89 -17.63
C LEU A 69 -15.08 14.53 -16.46
N PHE A 70 -13.76 14.64 -16.65
CA PHE A 70 -12.78 14.35 -15.61
C PHE A 70 -12.64 15.50 -14.61
N ARG A 71 -12.70 16.75 -15.08
CA ARG A 71 -12.57 17.94 -14.21
C ARG A 71 -13.84 18.23 -13.42
N GLY A 72 -14.99 17.80 -13.91
CA GLY A 72 -16.28 17.92 -13.26
C GLY A 72 -16.53 16.89 -12.15
N PRO A 73 -17.76 16.85 -11.61
CA PRO A 73 -18.14 15.97 -10.49
C PRO A 73 -17.92 14.47 -10.73
N GLN A 74 -17.82 14.06 -11.99
CA GLN A 74 -17.69 12.69 -12.46
C GLN A 74 -16.23 12.21 -12.33
N GLY A 75 -15.27 13.13 -12.25
CA GLY A 75 -13.85 12.86 -12.01
C GLY A 75 -13.58 11.92 -10.84
N LYS A 76 -14.44 11.97 -9.81
CA LYS A 76 -14.36 11.10 -8.62
C LYS A 76 -14.43 9.61 -8.94
N HIS A 77 -15.03 9.19 -10.06
CA HIS A 77 -15.11 7.77 -10.44
C HIS A 77 -13.79 7.24 -11.03
N TRP A 78 -12.88 8.14 -11.42
CA TRP A 78 -11.52 7.80 -11.82
C TRP A 78 -10.55 8.01 -10.66
N LEU A 79 -10.65 9.18 -10.00
CA LEU A 79 -9.77 9.53 -8.90
C LEU A 79 -10.04 8.72 -7.64
N THR A 80 -11.26 8.26 -7.40
CA THR A 80 -11.63 7.45 -6.21
C THR A 80 -11.06 8.05 -4.90
N PRO A 81 -11.36 9.33 -4.58
CA PRO A 81 -10.90 9.92 -3.34
C PRO A 81 -11.51 9.15 -2.15
N HIS A 82 -10.68 8.72 -1.19
CA HIS A 82 -11.10 7.79 -0.14
C HIS A 82 -10.96 8.33 1.29
N GLY A 83 -10.00 9.23 1.56
CA GLY A 83 -9.84 9.86 2.89
C GLY A 83 -9.58 8.86 4.03
N VAL A 84 -8.95 7.72 3.72
CA VAL A 84 -8.73 6.63 4.66
C VAL A 84 -7.59 6.94 5.62
N ASP A 85 -7.80 6.68 6.90
CA ASP A 85 -6.74 6.64 7.91
C ASP A 85 -6.03 5.28 7.86
N PHE A 86 -4.87 5.23 7.21
CA PHE A 86 -4.08 4.01 7.11
C PHE A 86 -3.44 3.59 8.44
N ALA A 87 -3.21 4.51 9.38
CA ALA A 87 -2.70 4.16 10.71
C ALA A 87 -3.79 3.41 11.49
N GLY A 88 -5.02 3.93 11.50
CA GLY A 88 -6.19 3.26 12.07
C GLY A 88 -6.49 1.93 11.39
N LEU A 89 -6.33 1.85 10.07
CA LEU A 89 -6.47 0.59 9.34
C LEU A 89 -5.43 -0.44 9.79
N ALA A 90 -4.16 -0.06 9.86
CA ALA A 90 -3.10 -0.96 10.32
C ALA A 90 -3.37 -1.47 11.74
N GLN A 91 -3.81 -0.56 12.63
CA GLN A 91 -4.20 -0.90 13.99
C GLN A 91 -5.35 -1.92 14.01
N ALA A 92 -6.38 -1.75 13.18
CA ALA A 92 -7.53 -2.66 13.11
C ALA A 92 -7.13 -4.09 12.70
N PHE A 93 -6.07 -4.24 11.90
CA PHE A 93 -5.52 -5.55 11.49
C PHE A 93 -4.34 -6.03 12.37
N GLY A 94 -3.96 -5.26 13.40
CA GLY A 94 -2.83 -5.60 14.27
C GLY A 94 -1.47 -5.56 13.57
N LEU A 95 -1.33 -4.73 12.54
CA LEU A 95 -0.11 -4.62 11.74
C LEU A 95 0.82 -3.54 12.31
N ARG A 96 2.13 -3.78 12.18
CA ARG A 96 3.13 -2.73 12.38
C ARG A 96 2.97 -1.69 11.28
N TYR A 97 2.99 -0.42 11.67
CA TYR A 97 2.74 0.71 10.80
C TYR A 97 3.86 1.74 10.90
N ALA A 98 4.24 2.31 9.76
CA ALA A 98 4.99 3.56 9.70
C ALA A 98 4.48 4.43 8.55
N ARG A 99 4.70 5.74 8.69
CA ARG A 99 4.50 6.71 7.61
C ARG A 99 5.86 7.27 7.23
N ALA A 100 6.12 7.36 5.93
CA ALA A 100 7.29 8.01 5.37
C ALA A 100 6.84 9.19 4.51
N ASP A 101 7.17 10.39 4.93
CA ASP A 101 6.86 11.63 4.21
C ASP A 101 8.02 12.08 3.31
N ALA A 102 9.18 11.42 3.41
CA ALA A 102 10.33 11.63 2.55
C ALA A 102 10.99 10.30 2.12
N LEU A 103 11.72 10.34 0.99
CA LEU A 103 12.39 9.15 0.44
C LEU A 103 13.38 8.50 1.44
N HIS A 104 14.11 9.31 2.21
CA HIS A 104 15.07 8.79 3.18
C HIS A 104 14.38 8.06 4.35
N GLU A 105 13.18 8.49 4.74
CA GLU A 105 12.36 7.80 5.74
C GLU A 105 11.87 6.46 5.20
N LEU A 106 11.42 6.41 3.94
CA LEU A 106 11.03 5.17 3.27
C LEU A 106 12.20 4.18 3.19
N VAL A 107 13.40 4.66 2.87
CA VAL A 107 14.62 3.84 2.86
C VAL A 107 14.92 3.28 4.26
N SER A 108 14.81 4.11 5.30
CA SER A 108 15.02 3.65 6.69
C SER A 108 14.00 2.59 7.11
N GLU A 109 12.72 2.74 6.70
CA GLU A 109 11.69 1.75 6.97
C GLU A 109 11.88 0.44 6.19
N LEU A 110 12.39 0.52 4.95
CA LEU A 110 12.78 -0.66 4.15
C LEU A 110 13.86 -1.48 4.87
N GLU A 111 14.92 -0.83 5.35
CA GLU A 111 16.01 -1.47 6.09
C GLU A 111 15.52 -2.08 7.41
N THR A 112 14.70 -1.32 8.14
CA THR A 112 14.11 -1.75 9.40
C THR A 112 13.21 -2.97 9.20
N ALA A 113 12.32 -2.95 8.20
CA ALA A 113 11.41 -4.04 7.90
C ALA A 113 12.15 -5.29 7.42
N ALA A 114 13.23 -5.16 6.66
CA ALA A 114 14.05 -6.29 6.19
C ALA A 114 14.65 -7.12 7.34
N SER A 115 14.84 -6.51 8.52
CA SER A 115 15.34 -7.19 9.73
C SER A 115 14.24 -7.81 10.61
N ARG A 116 12.96 -7.59 10.28
CA ARG A 116 11.81 -7.97 11.11
C ARG A 116 10.99 -9.07 10.45
N ARG A 117 10.85 -10.21 11.13
CA ARG A 117 9.89 -11.25 10.74
C ARG A 117 8.46 -10.73 10.78
N GLY A 118 7.60 -11.31 9.95
CA GLY A 118 6.20 -10.91 9.80
C GLY A 118 5.99 -9.73 8.87
N VAL A 119 4.77 -9.20 8.85
CA VAL A 119 4.38 -8.10 7.96
C VAL A 119 4.62 -6.74 8.60
N SER A 120 5.06 -5.76 7.78
CA SER A 120 5.03 -4.33 8.12
C SER A 120 4.29 -3.58 7.02
N LEU A 121 3.47 -2.59 7.40
CA LEU A 121 2.80 -1.69 6.49
C LEU A 121 3.47 -0.31 6.57
N VAL A 122 3.98 0.16 5.45
CA VAL A 122 4.56 1.50 5.33
C VAL A 122 3.74 2.29 4.33
N VAL A 123 3.29 3.48 4.73
CA VAL A 123 2.62 4.42 3.83
C VAL A 123 3.61 5.51 3.46
N ALA A 124 3.94 5.60 2.19
CA ALA A 124 4.76 6.67 1.65
C ALA A 124 3.86 7.77 1.09
N SER A 125 3.95 8.98 1.67
CA SER A 125 3.30 10.15 1.11
C SER A 125 3.92 10.50 -0.23
N SER A 126 3.08 10.78 -1.22
CA SER A 126 3.50 11.42 -2.44
C SER A 126 2.72 12.71 -2.63
N SER A 127 3.33 13.82 -2.24
CA SER A 127 3.00 15.12 -2.84
C SER A 127 3.57 15.12 -4.25
N ARG A 128 2.82 15.64 -5.22
CA ARG A 128 3.31 15.82 -6.60
C ARG A 128 4.60 16.64 -6.64
#